data_AF-A0A2Z3HG80-F1
#
_entry.id   AF-A0A2Z3HG80-F1
#
_cell.length_a   1.000
_cell.length_b   1.000
_cell.length_c   1.000
_cell.angle_alpha   90.00
_cell.angle_beta   90.00
_cell.angle_gamma   90.00
#
_symmetry.space_group_name_H-M   'P 1'
#
loop_
_entity.id
_entity.type
_entity.pdbx_description
1 polymer ?
#
loop_
_entity_poly.entity_id
_entity_poly.type
_entity_poly.pdbx_seq_one_letter_code
_entity_poly.pdbx_strand_id
1 'polypeptide(L)'
;MSIADELKKLEGLRWNGTLTDTEFAHAKAAILAQLGPAPEPRPDPVAEAQARHRAATRYRDAIERIDREWEQERERHLVTAKDGRQYAPTTGEGFSAAIAVGVFGGFWTAMAFGITSQFPSNGPFVLAKVLFPLIGIGVAAYGIKKSVREIVKAQAFGRAYAAYQRRRAALNPDSFR
;
A
#
# COMPACT_ATOMS: atom_id res chain seq x y z
N MET A 1 -10.04 33.42 -52.38
CA MET A 1 -10.62 32.28 -53.11
C MET A 1 -10.30 31.02 -52.32
N SER A 2 -11.23 30.08 -52.19
CA SER A 2 -10.94 28.82 -51.48
C SER A 2 -10.12 27.90 -52.39
N ILE A 3 -9.21 27.11 -51.82
CA ILE A 3 -8.49 26.05 -52.55
C ILE A 3 -9.48 25.04 -53.16
N ALA A 4 -10.60 24.80 -52.50
CA ALA A 4 -11.68 23.99 -53.06
C ALA A 4 -12.25 24.60 -54.34
N ASP A 5 -12.33 25.94 -54.42
CA ASP A 5 -12.77 26.65 -55.62
C ASP A 5 -11.73 26.56 -56.75
N GLU A 6 -10.44 26.65 -56.41
CA GLU A 6 -9.34 26.54 -57.37
C GLU A 6 -9.20 25.13 -57.94
N LEU A 7 -9.34 24.09 -57.10
CA LEU A 7 -9.35 22.69 -57.55
C LEU A 7 -10.57 22.39 -58.41
N LYS A 8 -11.75 22.89 -58.03
CA LYS A 8 -12.98 22.75 -58.83
C LYS A 8 -12.86 23.47 -60.18
N LYS A 9 -12.17 24.62 -60.22
CA LYS A 9 -11.88 25.35 -61.46
C LYS A 9 -10.91 24.57 -62.35
N LEU A 10 -9.83 24.01 -61.80
CA LEU A 10 -8.91 23.15 -62.56
C LEU A 10 -9.60 21.90 -63.12
N GLU A 11 -10.49 21.30 -62.35
CA GLU A 11 -11.27 20.15 -62.79
C GLU A 11 -12.22 20.53 -63.92
N GLY A 12 -12.90 21.69 -63.83
CA GLY A 12 -13.71 22.23 -64.93
C GLY A 12 -12.91 22.47 -66.21
N LEU A 13 -11.67 22.97 -66.10
CA LEU A 13 -10.78 23.19 -67.26
C LEU A 13 -10.33 21.87 -67.90
N ARG A 14 -10.13 20.83 -67.10
CA ARG A 14 -9.84 19.47 -67.60
C ARG A 14 -11.03 18.90 -68.38
N TRP A 15 -12.24 19.00 -67.82
CA TRP A 15 -13.46 18.49 -68.48
C TRP A 15 -13.78 19.20 -69.80
N ASN A 16 -13.43 20.48 -69.91
CA ASN A 16 -13.61 21.25 -71.14
C ASN A 16 -12.52 21.00 -72.20
N GLY A 17 -11.56 20.09 -71.94
CA GLY A 17 -10.45 19.79 -72.84
C GLY A 17 -9.39 20.89 -72.96
N THR A 18 -9.49 21.94 -72.14
CA THR A 18 -8.54 23.07 -72.12
C THR A 18 -7.25 22.77 -71.36
N LEU A 19 -7.22 21.68 -70.59
CA LEU A 19 -6.06 21.27 -69.81
C LEU A 19 -5.78 19.78 -70.03
N THR A 20 -4.54 19.43 -70.36
CA THR A 20 -4.11 18.02 -70.46
C THR A 20 -3.96 17.38 -69.08
N ASP A 21 -4.03 16.05 -69.00
CA ASP A 21 -3.89 15.32 -67.73
C ASP A 21 -2.55 15.60 -67.03
N THR A 22 -1.48 15.79 -67.81
CA THR A 22 -0.15 16.17 -67.32
C THR A 22 -0.10 17.57 -66.73
N GLU A 23 -0.73 18.55 -67.37
CA GLU A 23 -0.82 19.91 -66.85
C GLU A 23 -1.69 19.98 -65.60
N PHE A 24 -2.76 19.17 -65.54
CA PHE A 24 -3.62 19.08 -64.38
C PHE A 24 -2.87 18.51 -63.18
N ALA A 25 -2.09 17.44 -63.38
CA ALA A 25 -1.25 16.87 -62.33
C ALA A 25 -0.22 17.89 -61.82
N HIS A 26 0.42 18.64 -62.72
CA HIS A 26 1.42 19.64 -62.34
C HIS A 26 0.81 20.84 -61.61
N ALA A 27 -0.35 21.34 -62.07
CA ALA A 27 -1.07 22.43 -61.41
C ALA A 27 -1.63 22.03 -60.05
N LYS A 28 -2.19 20.82 -59.93
CA LYS A 28 -2.66 20.25 -58.66
C LYS A 28 -1.51 20.09 -57.67
N ALA A 29 -0.36 19.58 -58.11
CA ALA A 29 0.83 19.46 -57.28
C ALA A 29 1.35 20.83 -56.82
N ALA A 30 1.35 21.85 -57.69
CA ALA A 30 1.77 23.20 -57.35
C ALA A 30 0.85 23.87 -56.30
N ILE A 31 -0.47 23.70 -56.42
CA ILE A 31 -1.45 24.20 -55.43
C ILE A 31 -1.28 23.47 -54.10
N LEU A 32 -1.06 22.14 -54.13
CA LEU A 32 -0.81 21.35 -52.93
C LEU A 32 0.54 21.69 -52.27
N ALA A 33 1.56 22.09 -53.05
CA ALA A 33 2.84 22.53 -52.52
C ALA A 33 2.77 23.93 -51.88
N GLN A 34 1.93 24.84 -52.41
CA GLN A 34 1.66 26.15 -51.81
C GLN A 34 0.94 26.08 -50.46
N LEU A 35 0.25 24.98 -50.19
CA LEU A 35 -0.41 24.69 -48.91
C LEU A 35 0.58 24.40 -47.77
N GLY A 36 1.87 24.25 -48.08
CA GLY A 36 2.89 23.86 -47.10
C GLY A 36 2.68 22.41 -46.60
N PRO A 37 3.59 21.90 -45.76
CA PRO A 37 3.33 20.66 -45.04
C PRO A 37 2.02 20.82 -44.25
N ALA A 38 1.14 19.83 -44.32
CA ALA A 38 -0.12 19.84 -43.59
C ALA A 38 0.14 20.27 -42.14
N PRO A 39 -0.60 21.25 -41.60
CA PRO A 39 -0.40 21.67 -40.21
C PRO A 39 -0.49 20.43 -39.34
N GLU A 40 0.55 20.18 -38.54
CA GLU A 40 0.56 19.00 -37.68
C GLU A 40 -0.77 18.95 -36.92
N PRO A 41 -1.42 17.78 -36.87
CA PRO A 41 -2.71 17.65 -36.21
C PRO A 41 -2.54 18.13 -34.77
N ARG A 42 -3.08 19.32 -34.48
CA ARG A 42 -3.08 19.86 -33.12
C ARG A 42 -3.82 18.85 -32.26
N PRO A 43 -3.25 18.42 -31.12
CA PRO A 43 -3.95 17.52 -30.23
C PRO A 43 -5.29 18.14 -29.85
N ASP A 44 -6.36 17.35 -30.02
CA ASP A 44 -7.71 17.79 -29.69
C ASP A 44 -7.77 18.07 -28.17
N PRO A 45 -8.04 19.32 -27.74
CA PRO A 45 -8.09 19.67 -26.33
C PRO A 45 -9.12 18.84 -25.55
N VAL A 46 -10.19 18.37 -26.22
CA VAL A 46 -11.19 17.50 -25.61
C VAL A 46 -10.63 16.10 -25.37
N ALA A 47 -9.87 15.56 -26.33
CA ALA A 47 -9.22 14.26 -26.19
C ALA A 47 -8.20 14.27 -25.05
N GLU A 48 -7.41 15.34 -24.91
CA GLU A 48 -6.46 15.50 -23.79
C GLU A 48 -7.18 15.57 -22.44
N ALA A 49 -8.27 16.35 -22.35
CA ALA A 49 -9.04 16.47 -21.11
C ALA A 49 -9.64 15.12 -20.69
N GLN A 50 -10.16 14.34 -21.64
CA GLN A 50 -10.68 13.00 -21.38
C GLN A 50 -9.58 12.01 -20.97
N ALA A 51 -8.39 12.09 -21.57
CA ALA A 51 -7.25 11.27 -21.17
C ALA A 51 -6.82 11.58 -19.74
N ARG A 52 -6.71 12.86 -19.37
CA ARG A 52 -6.40 13.30 -18.00
C ARG A 52 -7.45 12.84 -16.99
N HIS A 53 -8.74 12.90 -17.34
CA HIS A 53 -9.81 12.43 -16.47
C HIS A 53 -9.72 10.92 -16.23
N ARG A 54 -9.51 10.13 -17.31
CA ARG A 54 -9.32 8.68 -17.21
C ARG A 54 -8.09 8.31 -16.39
N ALA A 55 -6.97 9.01 -16.58
CA ALA A 55 -5.75 8.84 -15.79
C ALA A 55 -6.01 9.10 -14.29
N ALA A 56 -6.71 10.18 -13.96
CA ALA A 56 -7.07 10.53 -12.58
C ALA A 56 -7.97 9.47 -11.93
N THR A 57 -8.94 8.92 -12.65
CA THR A 57 -9.81 7.85 -12.14
C THR A 57 -9.01 6.57 -11.88
N ARG A 58 -8.17 6.13 -12.83
CA ARG A 58 -7.32 4.94 -12.65
C ARG A 58 -6.37 5.07 -11.45
N TYR A 59 -5.81 6.26 -11.25
CA TYR A 59 -4.96 6.54 -10.10
C TYR A 59 -5.73 6.42 -8.77
N ARG A 60 -6.95 6.97 -8.70
CA ARG A 60 -7.82 6.84 -7.52
C ARG A 60 -8.17 5.38 -7.24
N ASP A 61 -8.58 4.64 -8.27
CA ASP A 61 -8.93 3.22 -8.14
C ASP A 61 -7.74 2.38 -7.66
N ALA A 62 -6.52 2.71 -8.12
CA ALA A 62 -5.30 2.05 -7.68
C ALA A 62 -5.00 2.28 -6.20
N ILE A 63 -5.16 3.51 -5.71
CA ILE A 63 -5.00 3.83 -4.28
C ILE A 63 -6.06 3.10 -3.46
N GLU A 64 -7.33 3.18 -3.85
CA GLU A 64 -8.43 2.58 -3.12
C GLU A 64 -8.28 1.05 -3.01
N ARG A 65 -7.75 0.40 -4.06
CA ARG A 65 -7.43 -1.02 -4.01
C ARG A 65 -6.36 -1.33 -2.96
N ILE A 66 -5.26 -0.58 -2.95
CA ILE A 66 -4.17 -0.77 -1.96
C ILE A 66 -4.70 -0.52 -0.53
N ASP A 67 -5.53 0.50 -0.35
CA ASP A 67 -6.11 0.83 0.96
C ASP A 67 -7.08 -0.28 1.44
N ARG A 68 -7.89 -0.85 0.54
CA ARG A 68 -8.76 -1.99 0.87
C ARG A 68 -8.00 -3.26 1.21
N GLU A 69 -6.95 -3.57 0.46
CA GLU A 69 -6.05 -4.70 0.76
C GLU A 69 -5.39 -4.53 2.12
N TRP A 70 -4.93 -3.30 2.42
CA TRP A 70 -4.36 -2.99 3.71
C TRP A 70 -5.37 -3.11 4.85
N GLU A 71 -6.61 -2.68 4.67
CA GLU A 71 -7.64 -2.83 5.71
C GLU A 71 -7.85 -4.30 6.09
N GLN A 72 -7.95 -5.18 5.08
CA GLN A 72 -8.09 -6.62 5.30
C GLN A 72 -6.83 -7.25 5.95
N GLU A 73 -5.64 -6.79 5.56
CA GLU A 73 -4.38 -7.25 6.15
C GLU A 73 -4.23 -6.75 7.61
N ARG A 74 -4.62 -5.50 7.86
CA ARG A 74 -4.62 -4.86 9.17
C ARG A 74 -5.51 -5.61 10.15
N GLU A 75 -6.74 -5.92 9.77
CA GLU A 75 -7.69 -6.66 10.61
C GLU A 75 -7.13 -8.00 11.12
N ARG A 76 -6.35 -8.71 10.29
CA ARG A 76 -5.71 -9.99 10.68
C ARG A 76 -4.62 -9.84 11.74
N HIS A 77 -4.08 -8.64 11.90
CA HIS A 77 -3.01 -8.33 12.84
C HIS A 77 -3.47 -7.56 14.08
N LEU A 78 -4.69 -7.01 14.07
CA LEU A 78 -5.25 -6.34 15.23
C LEU A 78 -5.46 -7.33 16.38
N VAL A 79 -5.21 -6.86 17.59
CA VAL A 79 -5.46 -7.62 18.80
C VAL A 79 -6.77 -7.15 19.41
N THR A 80 -7.69 -8.09 19.64
CA THR A 80 -8.95 -7.83 20.34
C THR A 80 -8.71 -7.91 21.83
N ALA A 81 -8.90 -6.79 22.53
CA ALA A 81 -8.92 -6.74 23.98
C ALA A 81 -10.17 -7.44 24.54
N LYS A 82 -10.16 -7.72 25.85
CA LYS A 82 -11.29 -8.37 26.55
C LYS A 82 -12.59 -7.57 26.49
N ASP A 83 -12.51 -6.26 26.30
CA ASP A 83 -13.64 -5.33 26.15
C ASP A 83 -14.15 -5.24 24.70
N GLY A 84 -13.61 -6.05 23.78
CA GLY A 84 -13.96 -6.04 22.37
C GLY A 84 -13.28 -4.94 21.56
N ARG A 85 -12.48 -4.05 22.18
CA ARG A 85 -11.74 -3.03 21.44
C ARG A 85 -10.60 -3.67 20.66
N GLN A 86 -10.43 -3.25 19.41
CA GLN A 86 -9.31 -3.65 18.59
C GLN A 86 -8.25 -2.54 18.63
N TYR A 87 -7.00 -2.92 18.84
CA TYR A 87 -5.87 -1.99 18.84
C TYR A 87 -4.71 -2.56 18.03
N ALA A 88 -3.90 -1.65 17.50
CA ALA A 88 -2.68 -2.02 16.81
C ALA A 88 -1.64 -2.47 17.83
N PRO A 89 -1.04 -3.68 17.69
CA PRO A 89 -0.04 -4.14 18.63
C PRO A 89 1.20 -3.24 18.56
N THR A 90 1.55 -2.61 19.68
CA THR A 90 2.75 -1.77 19.78
C THR A 90 3.91 -2.56 20.37
N THR A 91 5.12 -2.34 19.88
CA THR A 91 6.32 -3.03 20.39
C THR A 91 6.63 -2.64 21.84
N GLY A 92 6.25 -1.41 22.25
CA GLY A 92 6.51 -0.89 23.60
C GLY A 92 5.77 -1.64 24.70
N GLU A 93 4.50 -2.01 24.46
CA GLU A 93 3.68 -2.73 25.44
C GLU A 93 4.16 -4.16 25.70
N GLY A 94 4.62 -4.86 24.65
CA GLY A 94 5.16 -6.22 24.80
C GLY A 94 6.43 -6.24 25.65
N PHE A 95 7.28 -5.22 25.52
CA PHE A 95 8.54 -5.10 26.24
C PHE A 95 8.35 -4.75 27.71
N SER A 96 7.47 -3.78 28.01
CA SER A 96 7.14 -3.43 29.40
C SER A 96 6.50 -4.61 30.14
N ALA A 97 5.63 -5.36 29.48
CA ALA A 97 5.05 -6.58 30.05
C ALA A 97 6.10 -7.67 30.31
N ALA A 98 7.06 -7.88 29.41
CA ALA A 98 8.17 -8.81 29.63
C ALA A 98 9.01 -8.43 30.86
N ILE A 99 9.40 -7.15 30.95
CA ILE A 99 10.17 -6.65 32.10
C ILE A 99 9.39 -6.84 33.39
N ALA A 100 8.11 -6.45 33.41
CA ALA A 100 7.26 -6.56 34.58
C ALA A 100 7.12 -8.03 35.04
N VAL A 101 6.88 -8.95 34.11
CA VAL A 101 6.81 -10.39 34.42
C VAL A 101 8.15 -10.92 34.92
N GLY A 102 9.26 -10.52 34.30
CA GLY A 102 10.59 -10.98 34.70
C GLY A 102 10.96 -10.52 36.11
N VAL A 103 10.78 -9.22 36.40
CA VAL A 103 11.04 -8.64 37.73
C VAL A 103 10.11 -9.24 38.77
N PHE A 104 8.81 -9.32 38.49
CA PHE A 104 7.84 -9.90 39.41
C PHE A 104 8.11 -11.39 39.66
N GLY A 105 8.38 -12.18 38.62
CA GLY A 105 8.69 -13.60 38.74
C GLY A 105 9.95 -13.85 39.56
N GLY A 106 11.02 -13.09 39.28
CA GLY A 106 12.27 -13.18 40.05
C GLY A 106 12.06 -12.79 41.51
N PHE A 107 11.39 -11.67 41.76
CA PHE A 107 11.06 -11.22 43.11
C PHE A 107 10.20 -12.24 43.87
N TRP A 108 9.13 -12.76 43.23
CA TRP A 108 8.25 -13.77 43.81
C TRP A 108 9.02 -15.04 44.16
N THR A 109 9.86 -15.55 43.26
CA THR A 109 10.66 -16.74 43.51
C THR A 109 11.62 -16.54 44.68
N ALA A 110 12.33 -15.40 44.75
CA ALA A 110 13.21 -15.07 45.87
C ALA A 110 12.44 -15.00 47.21
N MET A 111 11.29 -14.32 47.23
CA MET A 111 10.41 -14.22 48.40
C MET A 111 9.87 -15.59 48.82
N ALA A 112 9.45 -16.43 47.86
CA ALA A 112 8.94 -17.77 48.11
C ALA A 112 10.01 -18.66 48.75
N PHE A 113 11.25 -18.61 48.27
CA PHE A 113 12.38 -19.31 48.93
C PHE A 113 12.63 -18.79 50.34
N GLY A 114 12.60 -17.46 50.55
CA GLY A 114 12.76 -16.85 51.86
C GLY A 114 11.73 -17.35 52.88
N ILE A 115 10.44 -17.28 52.53
CA ILE A 115 9.34 -17.74 53.41
C ILE A 115 9.43 -19.25 53.63
N THR A 116 9.65 -20.02 52.56
CA THR A 116 9.61 -21.49 52.66
C THR A 116 10.82 -22.08 53.39
N SER A 117 11.95 -21.37 53.42
CA SER A 117 13.15 -21.80 54.15
C SER A 117 12.94 -21.92 55.67
N GLN A 118 12.00 -21.14 56.23
CA GLN A 118 11.72 -21.09 57.66
C GLN A 118 10.80 -22.23 58.14
N PHE A 119 10.15 -22.97 57.24
CA PHE A 119 9.25 -24.06 57.63
C PHE A 119 10.02 -25.33 58.02
N PRO A 120 9.45 -26.19 58.89
CA PRO A 120 9.99 -27.51 59.19
C PRO A 120 10.14 -28.37 57.92
N SER A 121 11.14 -29.25 57.88
CA SER A 121 11.42 -30.15 56.74
C SER A 121 10.65 -31.48 56.82
N ASN A 122 9.60 -31.50 57.62
CA ASN A 122 8.83 -32.68 57.98
C ASN A 122 7.34 -32.34 57.95
N GLY A 123 6.52 -33.32 57.54
CA GLY A 123 5.08 -33.16 57.41
C GLY A 123 4.63 -32.43 56.12
N PRO A 124 3.39 -31.89 56.10
CA PRO A 124 2.77 -31.35 54.88
C PRO A 124 3.49 -30.12 54.31
N PHE A 125 4.34 -29.44 55.11
CA PHE A 125 5.10 -28.26 54.68
C PHE A 125 6.20 -28.57 53.67
N VAL A 126 6.65 -29.82 53.54
CA VAL A 126 7.65 -30.22 52.53
C VAL A 126 7.13 -29.98 51.11
N LEU A 127 5.85 -30.30 50.85
CA LEU A 127 5.23 -30.00 49.55
C LEU A 127 5.17 -28.50 49.28
N ALA A 128 4.89 -27.68 50.30
CA ALA A 128 4.84 -26.23 50.14
C ALA A 128 6.20 -25.65 49.72
N LYS A 129 7.31 -26.16 50.27
CA LYS A 129 8.68 -25.74 49.89
C LYS A 129 8.99 -25.95 48.40
N VAL A 130 8.36 -26.95 47.78
CA VAL A 130 8.58 -27.27 46.36
C VAL A 130 7.56 -26.56 45.47
N LEU A 131 6.28 -26.59 45.84
CA LEU A 131 5.20 -26.06 45.00
C LEU A 131 5.22 -24.53 44.90
N PHE A 132 5.51 -23.80 45.98
CA PHE A 132 5.45 -22.34 45.98
C PHE A 132 6.45 -21.69 45.01
N PRO A 133 7.75 -22.06 45.02
CA PRO A 133 8.70 -21.56 44.04
C PRO A 133 8.39 -22.00 42.61
N LEU A 134 7.88 -23.23 42.43
CA LEU A 134 7.48 -23.75 41.10
C LEU A 134 6.34 -22.94 40.49
N ILE A 135 5.38 -22.46 41.28
CA ILE A 135 4.31 -21.56 40.80
C ILE A 135 4.93 -20.29 40.23
N GLY A 136 5.90 -19.69 40.92
CA GLY A 136 6.62 -18.51 40.45
C GLY A 136 7.30 -18.73 39.10
N ILE A 137 8.04 -19.84 38.99
CA ILE A 137 8.71 -20.25 37.74
C ILE A 137 7.68 -20.46 36.62
N GLY A 138 6.56 -21.12 36.92
CA GLY A 138 5.47 -21.36 35.96
C GLY A 138 4.84 -20.06 35.45
N VAL A 139 4.55 -19.10 36.32
CA VAL A 139 4.02 -17.78 35.96
C VAL A 139 5.02 -17.01 35.11
N ALA A 140 6.31 -17.03 35.48
CA ALA A 140 7.37 -16.38 34.71
C ALA A 140 7.48 -16.98 33.30
N ALA A 141 7.55 -18.32 33.19
CA ALA A 141 7.64 -19.01 31.91
C ALA A 141 6.42 -18.73 31.02
N TYR A 142 5.21 -18.77 31.59
CA TYR A 142 3.98 -18.43 30.87
C TYR A 142 3.99 -16.98 30.37
N GLY A 143 4.37 -16.03 31.22
CA GLY A 143 4.40 -14.62 30.85
C GLY A 143 5.46 -14.31 29.79
N ILE A 144 6.65 -14.92 29.86
CA ILE A 144 7.69 -14.84 28.82
C ILE A 144 7.14 -15.36 27.49
N LYS A 145 6.57 -16.57 27.48
CA LYS A 145 5.99 -17.16 26.26
C LYS A 145 4.92 -16.26 25.64
N LYS A 146 4.05 -15.67 26.47
CA LYS A 146 3.03 -14.73 26.00
C LYS A 146 3.66 -13.47 25.42
N SER A 147 4.62 -12.84 26.11
CA SER A 147 5.29 -11.63 25.63
C SER A 147 6.01 -11.84 24.30
N VAL A 148 6.74 -12.95 24.13
CA VAL A 148 7.41 -13.27 22.85
C VAL A 148 6.40 -13.32 21.69
N ARG A 149 5.23 -13.94 21.90
CA ARG A 149 4.17 -14.01 20.87
C ARG A 149 3.64 -12.62 20.50
N GLU A 150 3.45 -11.74 21.48
CA GLU A 150 3.00 -10.36 21.22
C GLU A 150 4.06 -9.54 20.49
N ILE A 151 5.35 -9.69 20.85
CA ILE A 151 6.47 -9.01 20.16
C ILE A 151 6.53 -9.44 18.69
N VAL A 152 6.43 -10.75 18.41
CA VAL A 152 6.45 -11.28 17.04
C VAL A 152 5.26 -10.74 16.23
N LYS A 153 4.07 -10.66 16.83
CA LYS A 153 2.89 -10.04 16.18
C LYS A 153 3.10 -8.55 15.90
N ALA A 154 3.60 -7.78 16.86
CA ALA A 154 3.88 -6.36 16.68
C ALA A 154 4.90 -6.12 15.55
N GLN A 155 5.96 -6.94 15.48
CA GLN A 155 6.93 -6.88 14.38
C GLN A 155 6.33 -7.27 13.03
N ALA A 156 5.45 -8.29 12.99
CA ALA A 156 4.74 -8.66 11.77
C ALA A 156 3.87 -7.51 11.27
N PHE A 157 3.10 -6.88 12.17
CA PHE A 157 2.29 -5.70 11.86
C PHE A 157 3.15 -4.55 11.32
N GLY A 158 4.25 -4.21 11.99
CA GLY A 158 5.16 -3.15 11.55
C GLY A 158 5.74 -3.40 10.16
N ARG A 159 6.12 -4.65 9.85
CA ARG A 159 6.61 -5.04 8.52
C ARG A 159 5.52 -4.93 7.45
N ALA A 160 4.30 -5.38 7.75
CA ALA A 160 3.15 -5.27 6.85
C ALA A 160 2.81 -3.80 6.55
N TYR A 161 2.78 -2.96 7.60
CA TYR A 161 2.54 -1.52 7.46
C TYR A 161 3.62 -0.82 6.64
N ALA A 162 4.90 -1.15 6.86
CA ALA A 162 6.00 -0.62 6.05
C ALA A 162 5.89 -1.05 4.58
N ALA A 163 5.44 -2.29 4.31
CA ALA A 163 5.19 -2.76 2.95
C ALA A 163 4.01 -2.02 2.29
N TYR A 164 2.93 -1.76 3.03
CA TYR A 164 1.83 -0.90 2.56
C TYR A 164 2.31 0.51 2.22
N GLN A 165 3.06 1.16 3.11
CA GLN A 165 3.58 2.50 2.88
C GLN A 165 4.49 2.57 1.65
N ARG A 166 5.33 1.55 1.43
CA ARG A 166 6.13 1.44 0.20
C ARG A 166 5.27 1.27 -1.05
N ARG A 167 4.25 0.42 -1.02
CA ARG A 167 3.31 0.21 -2.14
C ARG A 167 2.60 1.53 -2.50
N ARG A 168 2.15 2.27 -1.49
CA ARG A 168 1.47 3.56 -1.66
C ARG A 168 2.41 4.64 -2.19
N ALA A 169 3.63 4.72 -1.66
CA ALA A 169 4.65 5.67 -2.13
C ALA A 169 5.16 5.38 -3.55
N ALA A 170 5.10 4.12 -4.00
CA ALA A 170 5.49 3.73 -5.35
C ALA A 170 4.48 4.17 -6.43
N LEU A 171 3.24 4.51 -6.05
CA LEU A 171 2.25 5.03 -6.98
C LEU A 171 2.53 6.51 -7.28
N ASN A 172 3.01 6.78 -8.50
CA ASN A 172 3.15 8.14 -9.02
C ASN A 172 1.96 8.46 -9.95
N PRO A 173 1.26 9.61 -9.79
CA PRO A 173 0.25 10.07 -10.75
C PRO A 173 0.73 10.05 -12.21
N ASP A 174 2.02 10.31 -12.45
CA ASP A 174 2.59 10.39 -13.80
C ASP A 174 2.65 9.02 -14.49
N SER A 175 2.62 7.89 -13.75
CA SER A 175 2.61 6.55 -14.36
C SER A 175 1.27 6.18 -15.00
N PHE A 176 0.25 7.06 -14.91
CA PHE A 176 -1.09 6.83 -15.42
C PHE A 176 -1.48 7.76 -16.58
N ARG A 177 -0.59 8.68 -16.98
CA ARG A 177 -0.75 9.55 -18.15
C ARG A 177 -0.45 8.79 -19.44
#